data_AF-R9MQQ1-F1
#
_entry.id   AF-R9MQQ1-F1
#
_cell.length_a   1.000
_cell.length_b   1.000
_cell.length_c   1.000
_cell.angle_alpha   90.00
_cell.angle_beta   90.00
_cell.angle_gamma   90.00
#
_symmetry.space_group_name_H-M   'P 1'
#
loop_
_entity.id
_entity.type
_entity.pdbx_description
1 polymer ?
#
loop_
_entity_poly.entity_id
_entity_poly.type
_entity_poly.pdbx_seq_one_letter_code
_entity_poly.pdbx_strand_id
1 'polypeptide(L)'
;MKLNMTCETCEFGSNKGCCAENSKKNYQDDTECGDWGASLGYFSEIMDNAPWYIKEPYRGCHIGYDKFLDLLRKDDQGIGIEINIYDAIEKVYEVTPWELAGVLGVSIGVLGYARTRKTIDKRKKQFSSRLHIPESFFDRFLSTQLEALKQCREEFYKFYGSETIKRFKQNGINAMHLKFVEDAAHDKILNEQYREEHQYKYQYEEKNKMYHDLSDDYKSRDYVIAITLKEGEYYGNLFYEYNYGGYGLSVSIMRDILDFVENLDCEEIDALNEEGLLNNNIGLKSDMNGKEIYFELKNERGDVLKKTISEDELQKYIVGYEMIRCDGHGMKKERRRCSSCQNFKPIEGCAKGNCIASGDVVQRSRIICAINYIPNKNECCNGETFYNS
;
A
#
# COMPACT_ATOMS: atom_id res chain seq x y z
N MET A 1 -21.14 21.99 -3.55
CA MET A 1 -22.38 21.30 -3.11
C MET A 1 -22.77 21.90 -1.78
N LYS A 2 -24.04 22.26 -1.57
CA LYS A 2 -24.51 22.78 -0.28
C LYS A 2 -24.92 21.62 0.63
N LEU A 3 -24.31 21.54 1.82
CA LEU A 3 -24.67 20.54 2.82
C LEU A 3 -25.97 20.96 3.54
N ASN A 4 -26.96 20.07 3.52
CA ASN A 4 -28.16 20.17 4.34
C ASN A 4 -27.91 19.42 5.64
N MET A 5 -27.79 20.16 6.75
CA MET A 5 -27.41 19.63 8.07
C MET A 5 -28.57 19.71 9.08
N THR A 6 -29.76 19.36 8.62
CA THR A 6 -30.96 19.34 9.43
C THR A 6 -31.28 17.94 9.95
N CYS A 7 -32.33 17.83 10.75
CA CYS A 7 -32.80 16.56 11.29
C CYS A 7 -33.24 15.55 10.22
N GLU A 8 -33.75 16.00 9.08
CA GLU A 8 -34.16 15.15 7.96
C GLU A 8 -32.98 14.33 7.40
N THR A 9 -31.80 14.95 7.34
CA THR A 9 -30.60 14.35 6.75
C THR A 9 -29.68 13.71 7.79
N CYS A 10 -30.07 13.74 9.07
CA CYS A 10 -29.27 13.25 10.18
C CYS A 10 -29.34 11.71 10.29
N GLU A 11 -28.22 11.07 10.65
CA GLU A 11 -28.11 9.63 10.90
C GLU A 11 -29.03 9.15 12.04
N PHE A 12 -29.34 10.04 12.98
CA PHE A 12 -30.27 9.81 14.08
C PHE A 12 -31.67 10.42 13.83
N GLY A 13 -31.90 10.98 12.64
CA GLY A 13 -33.18 11.56 12.24
C GLY A 13 -34.26 10.49 12.22
N SER A 14 -35.16 10.53 13.19
CA SER A 14 -36.35 9.68 13.22
C SER A 14 -37.56 10.53 13.61
N ASN A 15 -38.77 10.10 13.24
CA ASN A 15 -40.03 10.78 13.58
C ASN A 15 -40.24 11.08 15.09
N LYS A 16 -39.34 10.62 15.97
CA LYS A 16 -39.40 10.74 17.43
C LYS A 16 -38.28 11.58 18.06
N GLY A 17 -37.26 12.02 17.31
CA GLY A 17 -36.16 12.81 17.86
C GLY A 17 -35.01 13.07 16.89
N CYS A 18 -34.11 13.97 17.27
CA CYS A 18 -32.96 14.40 16.47
C CYS A 18 -31.74 14.65 17.38
N CYS A 19 -30.55 14.23 16.90
CA CYS A 19 -29.25 14.24 17.60
C CYS A 19 -29.18 13.38 18.87
N ALA A 20 -28.02 12.76 19.13
CA ALA A 20 -27.81 11.88 20.28
C ALA A 20 -28.05 12.59 21.64
N GLU A 21 -27.74 13.88 21.75
CA GLU A 21 -27.94 14.66 22.99
C GLU A 21 -29.33 15.33 23.12
N ASN A 22 -30.13 15.42 22.04
CA ASN A 22 -31.38 16.22 22.01
C ASN A 22 -32.67 15.38 21.93
N SER A 23 -32.68 14.17 22.52
CA SER A 23 -33.83 13.26 22.61
C SER A 23 -35.09 13.82 23.31
N LYS A 24 -35.12 15.11 23.68
CA LYS A 24 -36.23 15.79 24.35
C LYS A 24 -36.88 16.93 23.55
N LYS A 25 -36.37 17.29 22.35
CA LYS A 25 -37.05 18.26 21.48
C LYS A 25 -37.84 17.51 20.41
N ASN A 26 -39.11 17.88 20.23
CA ASN A 26 -39.97 17.32 19.20
C ASN A 26 -39.33 17.54 17.82
N TYR A 27 -39.36 16.49 17.00
CA TYR A 27 -38.85 16.47 15.63
C TYR A 27 -39.42 17.64 14.81
N GLN A 28 -38.54 18.46 14.23
CA GLN A 28 -38.87 19.50 13.25
C GLN A 28 -37.82 19.44 12.14
N ASP A 29 -38.27 19.27 10.90
CA ASP A 29 -37.42 19.00 9.72
C ASP A 29 -36.34 20.07 9.49
N ASP A 30 -36.60 21.33 9.85
CA ASP A 30 -35.68 22.47 9.62
C ASP A 30 -34.71 22.75 10.79
N THR A 31 -34.68 21.91 11.84
CA THR A 31 -33.81 22.16 12.99
C THR A 31 -32.36 21.77 12.69
N GLU A 32 -31.42 22.71 12.83
CA GLU A 32 -29.99 22.42 12.77
C GLU A 32 -29.59 21.47 13.90
N CYS A 33 -28.88 20.39 13.56
CA CYS A 33 -28.46 19.38 14.51
C CYS A 33 -27.02 19.61 14.99
N GLY A 34 -26.81 19.67 16.31
CA GLY A 34 -25.50 19.91 16.93
C GLY A 34 -24.51 18.75 16.73
N ASP A 35 -25.00 17.52 16.86
CA ASP A 35 -24.24 16.28 16.62
C ASP A 35 -24.75 15.61 15.33
N TRP A 36 -24.68 16.34 14.23
CA TRP A 36 -25.16 15.85 12.95
C TRP A 36 -24.13 14.90 12.32
N GLY A 37 -24.56 13.69 12.01
CA GLY A 37 -23.92 12.79 11.03
C GLY A 37 -24.87 12.55 9.86
N ALA A 38 -24.36 12.32 8.65
CA ALA A 38 -25.23 12.09 7.49
C ALA A 38 -25.93 10.72 7.58
N SER A 39 -27.25 10.68 7.34
CA SER A 39 -27.97 9.42 7.16
C SER A 39 -27.40 8.64 5.98
N LEU A 40 -27.58 7.30 5.96
CA LEU A 40 -27.01 6.46 4.89
C LEU A 40 -27.44 6.92 3.48
N GLY A 41 -28.71 7.31 3.33
CA GLY A 41 -29.25 7.85 2.09
C GLY A 41 -28.59 9.17 1.71
N TYR A 42 -28.50 10.10 2.66
CA TYR A 42 -27.91 11.41 2.39
C TYR A 42 -26.39 11.35 2.18
N PHE A 43 -25.69 10.44 2.87
CA PHE A 43 -24.27 10.19 2.64
C PHE A 43 -24.00 9.73 1.20
N SER A 44 -24.86 8.87 0.65
CA SER A 44 -24.76 8.44 -0.75
C SER A 44 -24.92 9.64 -1.70
N GLU A 45 -25.90 10.51 -1.44
CA GLU A 45 -26.11 11.74 -2.20
C GLU A 45 -24.90 12.69 -2.11
N ILE A 46 -24.31 12.86 -0.92
CA ILE A 46 -23.08 13.65 -0.73
C ILE A 46 -21.95 13.05 -1.57
N MET A 47 -21.76 11.74 -1.53
CA MET A 47 -20.69 11.07 -2.26
C MET A 47 -20.87 11.16 -3.79
N ASP A 48 -22.09 11.21 -4.29
CA ASP A 48 -22.35 11.34 -5.72
C ASP A 48 -22.09 12.77 -6.22
N ASN A 49 -22.46 13.77 -5.41
CA ASN A 49 -22.40 15.18 -5.79
C ASN A 49 -21.15 15.94 -5.31
N ALA A 50 -20.35 15.35 -4.42
CA ALA A 50 -19.14 15.99 -3.91
C ALA A 50 -18.13 16.25 -5.05
N PRO A 51 -17.48 17.43 -5.06
CA PRO A 51 -16.41 17.72 -6.01
C PRO A 51 -15.30 16.68 -5.95
N TRP A 52 -14.75 16.32 -7.12
CA TRP A 52 -13.75 15.26 -7.23
C TRP A 52 -12.52 15.51 -6.33
N TYR A 53 -12.09 16.77 -6.18
CA TYR A 53 -10.92 17.15 -5.36
C TYR A 53 -11.16 17.04 -3.85
N ILE A 54 -12.39 16.77 -3.42
CA ILE A 54 -12.75 16.47 -2.02
C ILE A 54 -13.10 14.98 -1.89
N LYS A 55 -13.82 14.44 -2.87
CA LYS A 55 -14.27 13.04 -2.92
C LYS A 55 -13.13 12.04 -3.04
N GLU A 56 -12.18 12.28 -3.94
CA GLU A 56 -11.09 11.33 -4.21
C GLU A 56 -10.15 11.17 -3.01
N PRO A 57 -9.71 12.23 -2.32
CA PRO A 57 -8.95 12.10 -1.08
C PRO A 57 -9.68 11.31 0.01
N TYR A 58 -11.00 11.46 0.10
CA TYR A 58 -11.80 10.71 1.08
C TYR A 58 -11.90 9.22 0.72
N ARG A 59 -12.21 8.89 -0.55
CA ARG A 59 -12.24 7.49 -1.04
C ARG A 59 -10.88 6.80 -0.91
N GLY A 60 -9.79 7.52 -1.15
CA GLY A 60 -8.42 7.03 -0.97
C GLY A 60 -7.95 6.94 0.49
N CYS A 61 -8.84 7.16 1.47
CA CYS A 61 -8.53 7.17 2.89
C CYS A 61 -7.42 8.17 3.29
N HIS A 62 -7.23 9.24 2.52
CA HIS A 62 -6.26 10.30 2.81
C HIS A 62 -6.81 11.35 3.79
N ILE A 63 -8.14 11.45 3.91
CA ILE A 63 -8.83 12.31 4.86
C ILE A 63 -9.96 11.53 5.57
N GLY A 64 -10.20 11.84 6.84
CA GLY A 64 -11.33 11.31 7.60
C GLY A 64 -12.64 12.04 7.29
N TYR A 65 -13.75 11.50 7.80
CA TYR A 65 -15.11 11.99 7.56
C TYR A 65 -15.33 13.44 8.01
N ASP A 66 -14.86 13.83 9.20
CA ASP A 66 -15.01 15.20 9.70
C ASP A 66 -14.32 16.23 8.80
N LYS A 67 -13.12 15.87 8.32
CA LYS A 67 -12.35 16.71 7.39
C LYS A 67 -13.02 16.78 6.02
N PHE A 68 -13.63 15.70 5.57
CA PHE A 68 -14.42 15.68 4.33
C PHE A 68 -15.61 16.64 4.40
N LEU A 69 -16.37 16.63 5.51
CA LEU A 69 -17.47 17.57 5.72
C LEU A 69 -16.99 19.04 5.84
N ASP A 70 -15.91 19.29 6.58
CA ASP A 70 -15.31 20.64 6.69
C ASP A 70 -14.91 21.20 5.32
N LEU A 71 -14.30 20.38 4.47
CA LEU A 71 -13.93 20.77 3.11
C LEU A 71 -15.18 21.07 2.27
N LEU A 72 -16.22 20.26 2.32
CA LEU A 72 -17.48 20.54 1.61
C LEU A 72 -18.10 21.87 2.03
N ARG A 73 -18.09 22.21 3.33
CA ARG A 73 -18.57 23.51 3.82
C ARG A 73 -17.71 24.66 3.31
N LYS A 74 -16.38 24.53 3.34
CA LYS A 74 -15.45 25.54 2.81
C LYS A 74 -15.65 25.79 1.32
N ASP A 75 -15.92 24.71 0.58
CA ASP A 75 -16.21 24.79 -0.85
C ASP A 75 -17.52 25.55 -1.11
N ASP A 76 -18.59 25.21 -0.38
CA ASP A 76 -19.88 25.90 -0.45
C ASP A 76 -19.76 27.40 -0.11
N GLN A 77 -18.91 27.75 0.85
CA GLN A 77 -18.61 29.13 1.24
C GLN A 77 -17.66 29.87 0.27
N GLY A 78 -17.12 29.18 -0.74
CA GLY A 78 -16.20 29.77 -1.70
C GLY A 78 -14.81 30.13 -1.14
N ILE A 79 -14.41 29.55 0.00
CA ILE A 79 -13.14 29.86 0.67
C ILE A 79 -11.92 29.38 -0.15
N GLY A 80 -12.13 28.42 -1.06
CA GLY A 80 -11.10 27.84 -1.90
C GLY A 80 -10.29 26.77 -1.15
N ILE A 81 -10.25 25.58 -1.72
CA ILE A 81 -9.53 24.43 -1.16
C ILE A 81 -8.22 24.27 -1.91
N GLU A 82 -7.13 24.05 -1.20
CA GLU A 82 -5.83 23.79 -1.84
C GLU A 82 -5.84 22.42 -2.51
N ILE A 83 -5.54 22.41 -3.81
CA ILE A 83 -5.49 21.22 -4.65
C ILE A 83 -4.06 21.08 -5.18
N ASN A 84 -3.57 19.83 -5.28
CA ASN A 84 -2.34 19.59 -6.01
C ASN A 84 -2.53 19.98 -7.48
N ILE A 85 -1.70 20.92 -7.97
CA ILE A 85 -1.82 21.42 -9.34
C ILE A 85 -1.74 20.31 -10.39
N TYR A 86 -0.97 19.23 -10.14
CA TYR A 86 -0.85 18.13 -11.07
C TYR A 86 -2.14 17.30 -11.16
N ASP A 87 -2.82 17.07 -10.05
CA ASP A 87 -4.11 16.37 -10.03
C ASP A 87 -5.18 17.23 -10.71
N ALA A 88 -5.14 18.55 -10.50
CA ALA A 88 -6.01 19.49 -11.21
C ALA A 88 -5.75 19.49 -12.73
N ILE A 89 -4.48 19.44 -13.16
CA ILE A 89 -4.12 19.34 -14.57
C ILE A 89 -4.64 18.03 -15.17
N GLU A 90 -4.44 16.89 -14.53
CA GLU A 90 -4.93 15.60 -15.03
C GLU A 90 -6.43 15.62 -15.29
N LYS A 91 -7.20 16.14 -14.34
CA LYS A 91 -8.65 16.23 -14.45
C LYS A 91 -9.10 17.25 -15.48
N VAL A 92 -8.49 18.44 -15.51
CA VAL A 92 -8.91 19.52 -16.42
C VAL A 92 -8.44 19.27 -17.84
N TYR A 93 -7.19 18.86 -18.05
CA TYR A 93 -6.63 18.57 -19.39
C TYR A 93 -6.96 17.17 -19.91
N GLU A 94 -7.61 16.33 -19.09
CA GLU A 94 -7.98 14.95 -19.43
C GLU A 94 -6.74 14.17 -19.90
N VAL A 95 -5.74 14.13 -19.03
CA VAL A 95 -4.47 13.42 -19.25
C VAL A 95 -4.18 12.51 -18.09
N THR A 96 -3.61 11.34 -18.38
CA THR A 96 -3.04 10.47 -17.35
C THR A 96 -1.69 11.02 -16.86
N PRO A 97 -1.16 10.53 -15.71
CA PRO A 97 0.17 10.93 -15.24
C PRO A 97 1.28 10.70 -16.28
N TRP A 98 1.20 9.61 -17.04
CA TRP A 98 2.17 9.24 -18.08
C TRP A 98 2.10 10.16 -19.28
N GLU A 99 0.89 10.46 -19.75
CA GLU A 99 0.66 11.42 -20.83
C GLU A 99 1.14 12.82 -20.43
N LEU A 100 0.86 13.25 -19.19
CA LEU A 100 1.32 14.53 -18.65
C LEU A 100 2.85 14.59 -18.61
N ALA A 101 3.52 13.51 -18.20
CA ALA A 101 4.98 13.42 -18.27
C ALA A 101 5.49 13.56 -19.72
N GLY A 102 4.81 12.96 -20.69
CA GLY A 102 5.07 13.11 -22.12
C GLY A 102 4.88 14.55 -22.62
N VAL A 103 3.79 15.21 -22.22
CA VAL A 103 3.52 16.64 -22.51
C VAL A 103 4.65 17.53 -21.97
N LEU A 104 5.08 17.28 -20.73
CA LEU A 104 6.14 18.02 -20.07
C LEU A 104 7.55 17.67 -20.56
N GLY A 105 7.71 16.57 -21.30
CA GLY A 105 9.01 16.08 -21.78
C GLY A 105 9.93 15.65 -20.64
N VAL A 106 9.38 15.00 -19.61
CA VAL A 106 10.11 14.51 -18.44
C VAL A 106 9.75 13.06 -18.13
N SER A 107 10.56 12.37 -17.32
CA SER A 107 10.21 11.04 -16.85
C SER A 107 9.09 11.09 -15.80
N ILE A 108 8.36 9.98 -15.65
CA ILE A 108 7.31 9.85 -14.63
C ILE A 108 7.85 10.10 -13.21
N GLY A 109 9.11 9.73 -12.96
CA GLY A 109 9.76 9.93 -11.66
C GLY A 109 9.94 11.42 -11.33
N VAL A 110 10.24 12.26 -12.33
CA VAL A 110 10.32 13.71 -12.14
C VAL A 110 8.94 14.28 -11.81
N LEU A 111 7.88 13.80 -12.48
CA LEU A 111 6.50 14.22 -12.20
C LEU A 111 6.05 13.79 -10.79
N GLY A 112 6.32 12.53 -10.41
CA GLY A 112 6.01 12.00 -9.08
C GLY A 112 6.77 12.74 -7.97
N TYR A 113 8.04 13.08 -8.21
CA TYR A 113 8.80 13.93 -7.29
C TYR A 113 8.17 15.31 -7.14
N ALA A 114 7.81 15.97 -8.24
CA ALA A 114 7.20 17.30 -8.18
C ALA A 114 5.81 17.29 -7.51
N ARG A 115 5.03 16.22 -7.70
CA ARG A 115 3.73 16.03 -7.03
C ARG A 115 3.86 15.96 -5.51
N THR A 116 4.89 15.27 -5.02
CA THR A 116 5.08 15.00 -3.59
C THR A 116 5.92 16.06 -2.87
N ARG A 117 6.90 16.65 -3.55
CA ARG A 117 7.89 17.59 -2.98
C ARG A 117 7.79 19.01 -3.50
N LYS A 118 6.77 19.31 -4.31
CA LYS A 118 6.59 20.55 -5.08
C LYS A 118 7.55 20.69 -6.26
N THR A 119 7.16 21.52 -7.22
CA THR A 119 7.95 21.82 -8.41
C THR A 119 9.16 22.68 -8.04
N ILE A 120 10.37 22.23 -8.39
CA ILE A 120 11.57 23.05 -8.22
C ILE A 120 11.52 24.29 -9.12
N ASP A 121 12.03 25.42 -8.64
CA ASP A 121 11.95 26.71 -9.35
C ASP A 121 12.48 26.65 -10.78
N LYS A 122 13.59 25.94 -11.00
CA LYS A 122 14.19 25.76 -12.33
C LYS A 122 13.22 25.14 -13.35
N ARG A 123 12.26 24.33 -12.91
CA ARG A 123 11.29 23.64 -13.78
C ARG A 123 9.95 24.36 -13.88
N LYS A 124 9.61 25.28 -12.96
CA LYS A 124 8.34 26.02 -12.98
C LYS A 124 8.11 26.73 -14.32
N LYS A 125 9.10 27.51 -14.76
CA LYS A 125 9.06 28.20 -16.06
C LYS A 125 8.90 27.25 -17.24
N GLN A 126 9.62 26.12 -17.22
CA GLN A 126 9.51 25.09 -18.27
C GLN A 126 8.09 24.52 -18.33
N PHE A 127 7.56 24.10 -17.18
CA PHE A 127 6.24 23.46 -17.11
C PHE A 127 5.10 24.44 -17.36
N SER A 128 5.21 25.65 -16.83
CA SER A 128 4.30 26.77 -17.07
C SER A 128 4.18 27.07 -18.56
N SER A 129 5.31 27.30 -19.24
CA SER A 129 5.33 27.55 -20.68
C SER A 129 4.78 26.38 -21.48
N ARG A 130 5.00 25.15 -21.02
CA ARG A 130 4.58 23.96 -21.74
C ARG A 130 3.09 23.69 -21.63
N LEU A 131 2.50 23.93 -20.47
CA LEU A 131 1.09 23.73 -20.18
C LEU A 131 0.23 24.97 -20.43
N HIS A 132 0.86 26.12 -20.69
CA HIS A 132 0.20 27.42 -20.78
C HIS A 132 -0.54 27.80 -19.49
N ILE A 133 0.05 27.50 -18.34
CA ILE A 133 -0.50 27.87 -17.02
C ILE A 133 0.43 28.87 -16.32
N PRO A 134 -0.06 29.77 -15.46
CA PRO A 134 0.78 30.67 -14.67
C PRO A 134 1.80 29.93 -13.78
N GLU A 135 3.03 30.44 -13.67
CA GLU A 135 4.05 29.85 -12.78
C GLU A 135 3.60 29.79 -11.32
N SER A 136 2.79 30.76 -10.88
CA SER A 136 2.25 30.84 -9.52
C SER A 136 1.35 29.65 -9.16
N PHE A 137 0.76 28.95 -10.15
CA PHE A 137 -0.05 27.76 -9.89
C PHE A 137 0.79 26.60 -9.32
N PHE A 138 2.10 26.59 -9.53
CA PHE A 138 3.00 25.59 -8.94
C PHE A 138 3.38 25.89 -7.49
N ASP A 139 3.14 27.10 -6.99
CA ASP A 139 3.40 27.47 -5.60
C ASP A 139 2.23 27.07 -4.70
N ARG A 140 1.02 27.45 -5.14
CA ARG A 140 -0.24 27.16 -4.46
C ARG A 140 -1.39 27.28 -5.47
N PHE A 141 -2.27 26.29 -5.48
CA PHE A 141 -3.43 26.26 -6.38
C PHE A 141 -4.70 25.96 -5.58
N LEU A 142 -5.74 26.77 -5.76
CA LEU A 142 -7.01 26.68 -5.06
C LEU A 142 -8.14 26.21 -5.99
N SER A 143 -9.17 25.56 -5.44
CA SER A 143 -10.36 25.13 -6.16
C SER A 143 -11.08 26.27 -6.91
N THR A 144 -11.04 27.49 -6.37
CA THR A 144 -11.58 28.70 -6.99
C THR A 144 -10.85 29.10 -8.28
N GLN A 145 -9.66 28.56 -8.54
CA GLN A 145 -8.86 28.84 -9.73
C GLN A 145 -9.07 27.78 -10.84
N LEU A 146 -9.96 26.81 -10.66
CA LEU A 146 -10.24 25.77 -11.66
C LEU A 146 -10.74 26.34 -12.99
N GLU A 147 -11.57 27.38 -12.98
CA GLU A 147 -12.03 28.03 -14.21
C GLU A 147 -10.89 28.72 -14.97
N ALA A 148 -9.94 29.32 -14.26
CA ALA A 148 -8.73 29.86 -14.89
C ALA A 148 -7.88 28.74 -15.52
N LEU A 149 -7.76 27.58 -14.85
CA LEU A 149 -7.05 26.43 -15.40
C LEU A 149 -7.74 25.87 -16.66
N LYS A 150 -9.08 25.88 -16.73
CA LYS A 150 -9.82 25.50 -17.95
C LYS A 150 -9.53 26.46 -19.10
N GLN A 151 -9.44 27.76 -18.85
CA GLN A 151 -9.04 28.72 -19.89
C GLN A 151 -7.62 28.46 -20.39
N CYS A 152 -6.68 28.16 -19.49
CA CYS A 152 -5.32 27.74 -19.86
C CYS A 152 -5.30 26.47 -20.74
N ARG A 153 -6.20 25.50 -20.48
CA ARG A 153 -6.36 24.32 -21.35
C ARG A 153 -6.75 24.74 -22.76
N GLU A 154 -7.73 25.62 -22.93
CA GLU A 154 -8.14 26.07 -24.26
C GLU A 154 -6.98 26.76 -25.00
N GLU A 155 -6.19 27.57 -24.31
CA GLU A 155 -4.99 28.20 -24.89
C GLU A 155 -3.94 27.16 -25.31
N PHE A 156 -3.68 26.16 -24.46
CA PHE A 156 -2.77 25.06 -24.76
C PHE A 156 -3.20 24.27 -26.01
N TYR A 157 -4.49 23.93 -26.11
CA TYR A 157 -5.05 23.21 -27.27
C TYR A 157 -5.02 24.05 -28.55
N LYS A 158 -5.29 25.35 -28.43
CA LYS A 158 -5.22 26.30 -29.55
C LYS A 158 -3.78 26.49 -30.04
N PHE A 159 -2.81 26.54 -29.14
CA PHE A 159 -1.40 26.78 -29.48
C PHE A 159 -0.74 25.57 -30.15
N TYR A 160 -0.87 24.38 -29.55
CA TYR A 160 -0.21 23.17 -30.07
C TYR A 160 -1.00 22.47 -31.17
N GLY A 161 -2.33 22.60 -31.15
CA GLY A 161 -3.22 21.80 -32.00
C GLY A 161 -3.35 20.36 -31.51
N SER A 162 -4.47 19.72 -31.88
CA SER A 162 -4.83 18.37 -31.43
C SER A 162 -3.79 17.31 -31.78
N GLU A 163 -3.22 17.37 -32.98
CA GLU A 163 -2.26 16.38 -33.48
C GLU A 163 -0.94 16.39 -32.69
N THR A 164 -0.41 17.59 -32.43
CA THR A 164 0.81 17.75 -31.64
C THR A 164 0.62 17.26 -30.21
N ILE A 165 -0.55 17.54 -29.61
CA ILE A 165 -0.88 17.09 -28.27
C ILE A 165 -0.98 15.57 -28.22
N LYS A 166 -1.67 14.93 -29.18
CA LYS A 166 -1.73 13.47 -29.29
C LYS A 166 -0.33 12.85 -29.34
N ARG A 167 0.59 13.43 -30.13
CA ARG A 167 1.97 12.97 -30.20
C ARG A 167 2.68 13.08 -28.84
N PHE A 168 2.49 14.18 -28.11
CA PHE A 168 3.09 14.33 -26.78
C PHE A 168 2.55 13.30 -25.78
N LYS A 169 1.24 13.06 -25.78
CA LYS A 169 0.61 12.02 -24.96
C LYS A 169 1.19 10.64 -25.29
N GLN A 170 1.27 10.30 -26.58
CA GLN A 170 1.82 9.02 -27.05
C GLN A 170 3.28 8.82 -26.66
N ASN A 171 4.10 9.87 -26.69
CA ASN A 171 5.50 9.77 -26.25
C ASN A 171 5.60 9.36 -24.78
N GLY A 172 4.70 9.86 -23.92
CA GLY A 172 4.62 9.46 -22.51
C GLY A 172 4.25 7.99 -22.33
N ILE A 173 3.26 7.52 -23.10
CA ILE A 173 2.82 6.12 -23.09
C ILE A 173 3.93 5.18 -23.62
N ASN A 174 4.63 5.56 -24.69
CA ASN A 174 5.74 4.77 -25.21
C ASN A 174 6.89 4.65 -24.20
N ALA A 175 7.20 5.74 -23.49
CA ALA A 175 8.21 5.72 -22.42
C ALA A 175 7.79 4.83 -21.23
N MET A 176 6.49 4.81 -20.89
CA MET A 176 5.94 3.90 -19.88
C MET A 176 6.12 2.43 -20.29
N HIS A 177 5.72 2.06 -21.52
CA HIS A 177 5.87 0.69 -22.01
C HIS A 177 7.34 0.25 -22.04
N LEU A 178 8.24 1.12 -22.52
CA LEU A 178 9.66 0.82 -22.53
C LEU A 178 10.19 0.56 -21.12
N LYS A 179 9.80 1.39 -20.15
CA LYS A 179 10.20 1.21 -18.76
C LYS A 179 9.70 -0.11 -18.19
N PHE A 180 8.44 -0.51 -18.45
CA PHE A 180 7.94 -1.81 -17.99
C PHE A 180 8.71 -2.99 -18.58
N VAL A 181 9.12 -2.91 -19.85
CA VAL A 181 9.95 -3.94 -20.48
C VAL A 181 11.34 -3.99 -19.83
N GLU A 182 11.95 -2.83 -19.54
CA GLU A 182 13.24 -2.74 -18.86
C GLU A 182 13.17 -3.28 -17.42
N ASP A 183 12.14 -2.90 -16.66
CA ASP A 183 11.93 -3.35 -15.28
C ASP A 183 11.69 -4.88 -15.27
N ALA A 184 10.86 -5.42 -16.17
CA ALA A 184 10.63 -6.86 -16.28
C ALA A 184 11.91 -7.64 -16.67
N ALA A 185 12.73 -7.09 -17.57
CA ALA A 185 14.01 -7.70 -17.94
C ALA A 185 15.01 -7.67 -16.76
N HIS A 186 15.05 -6.57 -16.02
CA HIS A 186 15.87 -6.45 -14.82
C HIS A 186 15.44 -7.42 -13.74
N ASP A 187 14.14 -7.53 -13.47
CA ASP A 187 13.58 -8.46 -12.48
C ASP A 187 13.82 -9.91 -12.90
N LYS A 188 13.73 -10.25 -14.19
CA LYS A 188 14.11 -11.57 -14.70
C LYS A 188 15.57 -11.89 -14.38
N ILE A 189 16.50 -10.96 -14.65
CA ILE A 189 17.93 -11.15 -14.33
C ILE A 189 18.13 -11.30 -12.83
N LEU A 190 17.49 -10.46 -12.02
CA LEU A 190 17.58 -10.51 -10.56
C LEU A 190 17.05 -11.85 -10.02
N ASN A 191 15.94 -12.33 -10.57
CA ASN A 191 15.33 -13.61 -10.20
C ASN A 191 16.20 -14.80 -10.65
N GLU A 192 16.80 -14.75 -11.83
CA GLU A 192 17.77 -15.76 -12.30
C GLU A 192 19.01 -15.79 -11.39
N GLN A 193 19.60 -14.64 -11.08
CA GLN A 193 20.71 -14.52 -10.14
C GLN A 193 20.34 -15.03 -8.75
N TYR A 194 19.16 -14.68 -8.25
CA TYR A 194 18.65 -15.19 -6.99
C TYR A 194 18.51 -16.72 -7.01
N ARG A 195 17.96 -17.30 -8.09
CA ARG A 195 17.83 -18.76 -8.26
C ARG A 195 19.20 -19.45 -8.32
N GLU A 196 20.19 -18.87 -8.98
CA GLU A 196 21.56 -19.40 -9.05
C GLU A 196 22.27 -19.31 -7.69
N GLU A 197 22.21 -18.15 -7.02
CA GLU A 197 22.80 -17.95 -5.69
C GLU A 197 22.17 -18.84 -4.62
N HIS A 198 20.89 -19.18 -4.77
CA HIS A 198 20.12 -19.96 -3.81
C HIS A 198 19.89 -21.40 -4.26
N GLN A 199 20.52 -21.86 -5.35
CA GLN A 199 20.37 -23.20 -5.92
C GLN A 199 20.66 -24.33 -4.90
N TYR A 200 21.57 -24.08 -3.96
CA TYR A 200 21.91 -25.00 -2.86
C TYR A 200 21.09 -24.80 -1.58
N LYS A 201 20.34 -23.69 -1.46
CA LYS A 201 19.47 -23.40 -0.31
C LYS A 201 18.13 -24.14 -0.42
N TYR A 202 17.72 -24.51 -1.63
CA TYR A 202 16.50 -25.27 -1.90
C TYR A 202 16.72 -26.79 -2.07
N GLN A 203 17.97 -27.26 -1.99
CA GLN A 203 18.31 -28.67 -1.79
C GLN A 203 18.74 -28.90 -0.34
N TYR A 204 17.79 -28.91 0.59
CA TYR A 204 18.08 -29.32 1.98
C TYR A 204 17.51 -30.70 2.26
N GLU A 205 18.41 -31.69 2.24
CA GLU A 205 18.26 -33.02 2.83
C GLU A 205 18.31 -33.00 4.37
N GLU A 206 18.51 -31.85 5.02
CA GLU A 206 18.50 -31.79 6.48
C GLU A 206 17.15 -31.32 7.03
N LYS A 207 16.40 -32.31 7.50
CA LYS A 207 15.30 -32.17 8.47
C LYS A 207 15.66 -31.14 9.57
N ASN A 208 14.70 -30.24 9.82
CA ASN A 208 14.42 -29.63 11.12
C ASN A 208 15.47 -28.69 11.73
N LYS A 209 15.75 -27.55 11.08
CA LYS A 209 15.98 -26.31 11.81
C LYS A 209 15.12 -25.18 11.25
N MET A 210 13.89 -25.11 11.76
CA MET A 210 12.99 -23.98 11.57
C MET A 210 13.65 -22.71 12.14
N TYR A 211 14.00 -21.75 11.28
CA TYR A 211 14.27 -20.39 11.72
C TYR A 211 12.95 -19.62 11.72
N HIS A 212 12.25 -19.63 12.86
CA HIS A 212 11.12 -18.73 13.11
C HIS A 212 11.60 -17.54 13.92
N ASP A 213 12.06 -16.49 13.25
CA ASP A 213 12.41 -15.25 13.94
C ASP A 213 11.14 -14.39 14.13
N LEU A 214 10.34 -14.67 15.16
CA LEU A 214 9.08 -13.94 15.45
C LEU A 214 9.29 -12.55 16.08
N SER A 215 10.51 -12.04 16.11
CA SER A 215 10.94 -10.99 17.04
C SER A 215 10.46 -9.54 16.84
N ASP A 216 9.54 -9.13 15.97
CA ASP A 216 9.27 -7.68 15.71
C ASP A 216 10.49 -6.74 15.48
N ASP A 217 11.72 -7.26 15.34
CA ASP A 217 12.93 -6.42 15.21
C ASP A 217 13.21 -5.98 13.78
N TYR A 218 12.32 -6.28 12.83
CA TYR A 218 12.55 -6.09 11.39
C TYR A 218 11.50 -5.20 10.74
N LYS A 219 11.90 -4.45 9.71
CA LYS A 219 11.03 -3.50 8.99
C LYS A 219 10.14 -4.17 7.96
N SER A 220 10.60 -5.27 7.38
CA SER A 220 9.84 -6.09 6.45
C SER A 220 10.16 -7.56 6.67
N ARG A 221 9.30 -8.44 6.18
CA ARG A 221 9.42 -9.89 6.37
C ARG A 221 9.03 -10.65 5.11
N ASP A 222 9.77 -11.71 4.81
CA ASP A 222 9.38 -12.70 3.82
C ASP A 222 8.82 -13.92 4.52
N TYR A 223 7.64 -14.34 4.09
CA TYR A 223 6.98 -15.54 4.56
C TYR A 223 6.95 -16.58 3.45
N VAL A 224 7.15 -17.85 3.82
CA VAL A 224 6.84 -18.98 2.95
C VAL A 224 5.87 -19.89 3.64
N ILE A 225 4.79 -20.19 2.95
CA ILE A 225 3.69 -20.99 3.45
C ILE A 225 3.55 -22.22 2.57
N ALA A 226 3.67 -23.38 3.20
CA ALA A 226 3.38 -24.65 2.57
C ALA A 226 1.89 -24.90 2.64
N ILE A 227 1.26 -25.03 1.49
CA ILE A 227 -0.13 -25.47 1.33
C ILE A 227 -0.09 -26.96 1.02
N THR A 228 -0.52 -27.79 1.96
CA THR A 228 -0.39 -29.25 1.85
C THR A 228 -1.59 -29.86 1.14
N LEU A 229 -1.31 -30.56 0.05
CA LEU A 229 -2.24 -31.44 -0.64
C LEU A 229 -2.01 -32.88 -0.18
N LYS A 230 -3.09 -33.63 0.10
CA LYS A 230 -3.00 -35.00 0.63
C LYS A 230 -4.11 -35.91 0.13
N GLU A 231 -3.75 -37.15 -0.17
CA GLU A 231 -4.69 -38.25 -0.41
C GLU A 231 -4.15 -39.53 0.24
N GLY A 232 -4.82 -40.00 1.30
CA GLY A 232 -4.34 -41.13 2.09
C GLY A 232 -2.97 -40.87 2.72
N GLU A 233 -1.98 -41.68 2.37
CA GLU A 233 -0.58 -41.53 2.83
C GLU A 233 0.30 -40.69 1.89
N TYR A 234 -0.23 -40.23 0.75
CA TYR A 234 0.50 -39.43 -0.22
C TYR A 234 0.25 -37.95 0.02
N TYR A 235 1.31 -37.14 -0.04
CA TYR A 235 1.22 -35.71 0.18
C TYR A 235 2.20 -34.94 -0.70
N GLY A 236 1.98 -33.64 -0.78
CA GLY A 236 2.83 -32.69 -1.47
C GLY A 236 2.42 -31.27 -1.16
N ASN A 237 3.23 -30.29 -1.57
CA ASN A 237 3.06 -28.90 -1.16
C ASN A 237 3.10 -27.95 -2.35
N LEU A 238 2.22 -26.95 -2.32
CA LEU A 238 2.41 -25.67 -2.99
C LEU A 238 3.11 -24.72 -2.01
N PHE A 239 3.94 -23.82 -2.52
CA PHE A 239 4.66 -22.85 -1.72
C PHE A 239 4.22 -21.45 -2.11
N TYR A 240 3.53 -20.79 -1.19
CA TYR A 240 3.14 -19.40 -1.33
C TYR A 240 4.20 -18.51 -0.67
N GLU A 241 4.85 -17.67 -1.47
CA GLU A 241 5.85 -16.71 -0.99
C GLU A 241 5.23 -15.31 -0.90
N TYR A 242 5.39 -14.65 0.25
CA TYR A 242 4.79 -13.34 0.50
C TYR A 242 5.79 -12.39 1.14
N ASN A 243 6.01 -11.24 0.53
CA ASN A 243 6.79 -10.15 1.10
C ASN A 243 5.86 -9.13 1.75
N TYR A 244 6.02 -8.91 3.05
CA TYR A 244 5.25 -7.91 3.79
C TYR A 244 6.12 -6.76 4.27
N GLY A 245 5.73 -5.53 3.91
CA GLY A 245 6.36 -4.29 4.38
C GLY A 245 5.90 -3.81 5.77
N GLY A 246 5.25 -4.65 6.57
CA GLY A 246 4.65 -4.27 7.86
C GLY A 246 5.00 -5.21 9.02
N TYR A 247 4.32 -5.00 10.15
CA TYR A 247 4.63 -5.69 11.42
C TYR A 247 3.81 -6.98 11.59
N GLY A 248 4.51 -8.09 11.85
CA GLY A 248 3.91 -9.37 12.23
C GLY A 248 3.07 -10.05 11.13
N LEU A 249 2.43 -11.15 11.51
CA LEU A 249 1.44 -11.85 10.70
C LEU A 249 0.10 -11.12 10.87
N SER A 250 -0.27 -10.29 9.89
CA SER A 250 -1.54 -9.58 9.91
C SER A 250 -2.69 -10.45 9.38
N VAL A 251 -3.92 -10.08 9.76
CA VAL A 251 -5.14 -10.72 9.22
C VAL A 251 -5.21 -10.58 7.70
N SER A 252 -4.62 -9.53 7.12
CA SER A 252 -4.55 -9.37 5.66
C SER A 252 -3.72 -10.46 4.99
N ILE A 253 -2.59 -10.88 5.58
CA ILE A 253 -1.75 -11.96 5.00
C ILE A 253 -2.54 -13.27 4.97
N MET A 254 -3.23 -13.58 6.08
CA MET A 254 -4.10 -14.77 6.14
C MET A 254 -5.21 -14.73 5.09
N ARG A 255 -5.77 -13.55 4.83
CA ARG A 255 -6.77 -13.36 3.78
C ARG A 255 -6.17 -13.57 2.39
N ASP A 256 -5.01 -12.97 2.10
CA ASP A 256 -4.35 -13.07 0.80
C ASP A 256 -4.00 -14.53 0.45
N ILE A 257 -3.62 -15.35 1.44
CA ILE A 257 -3.38 -16.79 1.23
C ILE A 257 -4.66 -17.55 0.90
N LEU A 258 -5.75 -17.24 1.61
CA LEU A 258 -7.04 -17.87 1.35
C LEU A 258 -7.56 -17.48 -0.03
N ASP A 259 -7.45 -16.19 -0.38
CA ASP A 259 -7.81 -15.67 -1.69
C ASP A 259 -6.94 -16.33 -2.79
N PHE A 260 -5.63 -16.50 -2.57
CA PHE A 260 -4.76 -17.24 -3.50
C PHE A 260 -5.25 -18.67 -3.70
N VAL A 261 -5.54 -19.39 -2.61
CA VAL A 261 -6.00 -20.78 -2.69
C VAL A 261 -7.34 -20.89 -3.37
N GLU A 262 -8.31 -20.02 -3.05
CA GLU A 262 -9.64 -20.02 -3.65
C GLU A 262 -9.61 -19.76 -5.17
N ASN A 263 -8.65 -18.96 -5.64
CA ASN A 263 -8.53 -18.59 -7.05
C ASN A 263 -7.55 -19.48 -7.85
N LEU A 264 -7.04 -20.58 -7.29
CA LEU A 264 -6.21 -21.56 -8.03
C LEU A 264 -7.07 -22.40 -8.99
N ASP A 265 -7.55 -21.78 -10.06
CA ASP A 265 -8.19 -22.44 -11.19
C ASP A 265 -7.19 -22.76 -12.31
N CYS A 266 -7.66 -23.37 -13.41
CA CYS A 266 -6.78 -23.73 -14.52
C CYS A 266 -6.11 -22.51 -15.18
N GLU A 267 -6.80 -21.38 -15.31
CA GLU A 267 -6.27 -20.18 -15.95
C GLU A 267 -5.13 -19.58 -15.12
N GLU A 268 -5.34 -19.46 -13.80
CA GLU A 268 -4.34 -18.95 -12.87
C GLU A 268 -3.15 -19.91 -12.75
N ILE A 269 -3.37 -21.23 -12.72
CA ILE A 269 -2.29 -22.23 -12.68
C ILE A 269 -1.41 -22.14 -13.93
N ASP A 270 -2.00 -22.00 -15.12
CA ASP A 270 -1.22 -21.85 -16.36
C ASP A 270 -0.47 -20.52 -16.39
N ALA A 271 -1.12 -19.41 -16.03
CA ALA A 271 -0.47 -18.09 -15.97
C ALA A 271 0.73 -18.09 -15.01
N LEU A 272 0.56 -18.61 -13.79
CA LEU A 272 1.64 -18.69 -12.80
C LEU A 272 2.76 -19.65 -13.22
N ASN A 273 2.45 -20.71 -13.98
CA ASN A 273 3.45 -21.61 -14.55
C ASN A 273 4.23 -20.95 -15.70
N GLU A 274 3.57 -20.19 -16.59
CA GLU A 274 4.21 -19.45 -17.68
C GLU A 274 5.15 -18.36 -17.14
N GLU A 275 4.74 -17.66 -16.08
CA GLU A 275 5.55 -16.66 -15.39
C GLU A 275 6.61 -17.28 -14.46
N GLY A 276 6.53 -18.59 -14.21
CA GLY A 276 7.46 -19.32 -13.34
C GLY A 276 7.37 -18.90 -11.87
N LEU A 277 6.18 -18.47 -11.44
CA LEU A 277 5.84 -18.03 -10.08
C LEU A 277 5.17 -19.14 -9.25
N LEU A 278 4.66 -20.19 -9.88
CA LEU A 278 4.03 -21.31 -9.18
C LEU A 278 5.07 -22.28 -8.57
N ASN A 279 5.54 -21.98 -7.37
CA ASN A 279 6.46 -22.86 -6.65
C ASN A 279 5.72 -24.05 -6.01
N ASN A 280 6.09 -25.27 -6.38
CA ASN A 280 5.52 -26.49 -5.82
C ASN A 280 6.44 -27.70 -5.98
N ASN A 281 6.20 -28.76 -5.22
CA ASN A 281 6.95 -30.03 -5.35
C ASN A 281 6.13 -31.18 -5.97
N ILE A 282 4.94 -30.85 -6.50
CA ILE A 282 3.98 -31.80 -7.04
C ILE A 282 3.83 -31.73 -8.57
N GLY A 283 4.53 -30.80 -9.23
CA GLY A 283 4.40 -30.57 -10.66
C GLY A 283 2.99 -30.16 -11.08
N LEU A 284 2.34 -29.27 -10.32
CA LEU A 284 0.97 -28.81 -10.58
C LEU A 284 0.88 -28.10 -11.94
N LYS A 285 -0.01 -28.58 -12.82
CA LYS A 285 -0.25 -28.05 -14.17
C LYS A 285 -1.71 -28.19 -14.55
N SER A 286 -2.21 -27.36 -15.44
CA SER A 286 -3.54 -27.51 -16.06
C SER A 286 -3.46 -28.08 -17.48
N ASP A 287 -4.61 -28.52 -17.99
CA ASP A 287 -4.77 -28.98 -19.36
C ASP A 287 -4.92 -27.81 -20.34
N MET A 288 -4.53 -28.04 -21.60
CA MET A 288 -4.62 -27.02 -22.67
C MET A 288 -6.05 -26.54 -22.97
N ASN A 289 -7.08 -27.18 -22.41
CA ASN A 289 -8.48 -26.81 -22.57
C ASN A 289 -9.07 -26.10 -21.34
N GLY A 290 -8.28 -25.88 -20.29
CA GLY A 290 -8.67 -25.23 -19.04
C GLY A 290 -9.72 -26.00 -18.23
N LYS A 291 -9.69 -27.34 -18.20
CA LYS A 291 -10.72 -28.15 -17.52
C LYS A 291 -10.20 -29.14 -16.49
N GLU A 292 -8.95 -29.58 -16.63
CA GLU A 292 -8.35 -30.59 -15.76
C GLU A 292 -7.03 -30.10 -15.18
N ILE A 293 -6.73 -30.55 -13.97
CA ILE A 293 -5.51 -30.26 -13.24
C ILE A 293 -4.74 -31.56 -12.99
N TYR A 294 -3.43 -31.52 -13.22
CA TYR A 294 -2.48 -32.61 -13.09
C TYR A 294 -1.48 -32.33 -11.97
N PHE A 295 -1.24 -33.30 -11.10
CA PHE A 295 -0.18 -33.25 -10.09
C PHE A 295 0.25 -34.63 -9.62
N GLU A 296 1.39 -34.68 -8.94
CA GLU A 296 2.03 -35.88 -8.43
C GLU A 296 2.27 -35.75 -6.91
N LEU A 297 1.61 -36.59 -6.11
CA LEU A 297 1.83 -36.69 -4.66
C LEU A 297 2.85 -37.78 -4.35
N LYS A 298 3.56 -37.68 -3.22
CA LYS A 298 4.56 -38.66 -2.79
C LYS A 298 4.30 -39.15 -1.38
N ASN A 299 4.62 -40.41 -1.09
CA ASN A 299 4.62 -40.94 0.27
C ASN A 299 6.03 -40.88 0.90
N GLU A 300 6.17 -41.27 2.16
CA GLU A 300 7.48 -41.29 2.86
C GLU A 300 8.52 -42.24 2.24
N ARG A 301 8.08 -43.23 1.44
CA ARG A 301 8.95 -44.17 0.73
C ARG A 301 9.41 -43.64 -0.63
N GLY A 302 8.86 -42.51 -1.07
CA GLY A 302 9.13 -41.89 -2.37
C GLY A 302 8.25 -42.44 -3.51
N ASP A 303 7.25 -43.28 -3.21
CA ASP A 303 6.30 -43.74 -4.23
C ASP A 303 5.43 -42.57 -4.70
N VAL A 304 5.16 -42.51 -6.00
CA VAL A 304 4.47 -41.39 -6.65
C VAL A 304 3.03 -41.79 -6.98
N LEU A 305 2.07 -40.97 -6.57
CA LEU A 305 0.67 -41.04 -6.96
C LEU A 305 0.35 -39.89 -7.93
N LYS A 306 0.04 -40.23 -9.18
CA LYS A 306 -0.35 -39.24 -10.19
C LYS A 306 -1.86 -39.02 -10.17
N LYS A 307 -2.28 -37.76 -10.26
CA LYS A 307 -3.68 -37.36 -10.24
C LYS A 307 -4.02 -36.49 -11.44
N THR A 308 -5.20 -36.75 -11.96
CA THR A 308 -5.92 -35.90 -12.91
C THR A 308 -7.29 -35.68 -12.33
N ILE A 309 -7.64 -34.43 -12.08
CA ILE A 309 -8.90 -34.04 -11.45
C ILE A 309 -9.51 -32.87 -12.19
N SER A 310 -10.81 -32.66 -12.02
CA SER A 310 -11.46 -31.41 -12.46
C SER A 310 -11.05 -30.25 -11.53
N GLU A 311 -11.05 -29.02 -12.05
CA GLU A 311 -10.71 -27.81 -11.28
C GLU A 311 -11.51 -27.68 -9.97
N ASP A 312 -12.79 -28.02 -10.00
CA ASP A 312 -13.72 -27.98 -8.85
C ASP A 312 -13.31 -28.94 -7.70
N GLU A 313 -12.39 -29.86 -7.97
CA GLU A 313 -11.96 -30.87 -7.01
C GLU A 313 -10.65 -30.53 -6.30
N LEU A 314 -9.86 -29.55 -6.78
CA LEU A 314 -8.55 -29.25 -6.22
C LEU A 314 -8.61 -28.94 -4.73
N GLN A 315 -9.60 -28.14 -4.32
CA GLN A 315 -9.83 -27.76 -2.92
C GLN A 315 -10.02 -28.97 -1.99
N LYS A 316 -10.53 -30.10 -2.48
CA LYS A 316 -10.76 -31.31 -1.68
C LYS A 316 -9.45 -31.97 -1.22
N TYR A 317 -8.35 -31.71 -1.92
CA TYR A 317 -7.05 -32.27 -1.62
C TYR A 317 -6.26 -31.41 -0.62
N ILE A 318 -6.63 -30.14 -0.45
CA ILE A 318 -5.95 -29.22 0.46
C ILE A 318 -6.38 -29.54 1.89
N VAL A 319 -5.41 -29.94 2.73
CA VAL A 319 -5.67 -30.39 4.11
C VAL A 319 -5.11 -29.44 5.17
N GLY A 320 -4.29 -28.47 4.79
CA GLY A 320 -3.74 -27.50 5.73
C GLY A 320 -2.72 -26.55 5.13
N TYR A 321 -2.36 -25.58 5.96
CA TYR A 321 -1.41 -24.52 5.66
C TYR A 321 -0.42 -24.42 6.82
N GLU A 322 0.88 -24.39 6.51
CA GLU A 322 1.92 -24.24 7.51
C GLU A 322 2.89 -23.15 7.07
N MET A 323 3.14 -22.17 7.93
CA MET A 323 4.24 -21.24 7.71
C MET A 323 5.56 -21.96 7.98
N ILE A 324 6.34 -22.18 6.93
CA ILE A 324 7.60 -22.94 7.00
C ILE A 324 8.84 -22.04 7.02
N ARG A 325 8.70 -20.75 6.65
CA ARG A 325 9.79 -19.75 6.68
C ARG A 325 9.27 -18.37 7.07
N CYS A 326 10.05 -17.66 7.88
CA CYS A 326 9.83 -16.25 8.21
C CYS A 326 11.18 -15.54 8.33
N ASP A 327 11.57 -14.80 7.28
CA ASP A 327 12.86 -14.11 7.22
C ASP A 327 12.65 -12.60 7.43
N GLY A 328 13.32 -12.04 8.44
CA GLY A 328 13.26 -10.62 8.75
C GLY A 328 14.27 -9.80 7.96
N HIS A 329 13.83 -8.69 7.38
CA HIS A 329 14.67 -7.77 6.61
C HIS A 329 14.77 -6.38 7.25
N GLY A 330 15.99 -5.83 7.20
CA GLY A 330 16.29 -4.49 7.65
C GLY A 330 15.97 -4.27 9.14
N MET A 331 16.84 -4.76 10.03
CA MET A 331 16.69 -4.59 11.48
C MET A 331 16.31 -3.14 11.83
N LYS A 332 15.26 -3.00 12.63
CA LYS A 332 14.80 -1.73 13.19
C LYS A 332 15.95 -1.14 14.00
N LYS A 333 16.18 0.16 13.83
CA LYS A 333 17.07 0.89 14.73
C LYS A 333 16.40 0.94 16.10
N GLU A 334 17.00 0.28 17.08
CA GLU A 334 16.54 0.22 18.46
C GLU A 334 16.37 1.63 19.04
N ARG A 335 15.14 2.01 19.45
CA ARG A 335 14.78 3.39 19.84
C ARG A 335 14.95 3.70 21.32
N ARG A 336 15.54 2.79 22.08
CA ARG A 336 15.83 2.96 23.52
C ARG A 336 16.99 3.94 23.76
N ARG A 337 16.99 4.58 24.93
CA ARG A 337 17.98 5.59 25.33
C ARG A 337 19.34 4.92 25.55
N CYS A 338 20.45 5.53 25.11
CA CYS A 338 21.78 4.98 25.41
C CYS A 338 22.03 4.73 26.91
N SER A 339 21.38 5.48 27.82
CA SER A 339 21.50 5.29 29.26
C SER A 339 21.04 3.92 29.77
N SER A 340 20.18 3.21 29.03
CA SER A 340 19.69 1.89 29.39
C SER A 340 20.50 0.74 28.76
N CYS A 341 21.52 1.07 27.96
CA CYS A 341 22.38 0.13 27.28
C CYS A 341 23.62 -0.21 28.13
N GLN A 342 24.00 -1.49 28.21
CA GLN A 342 25.24 -1.95 28.86
C GLN A 342 26.50 -1.38 28.17
N ASN A 343 26.40 -1.06 26.88
CA ASN A 343 27.51 -0.53 26.09
C ASN A 343 27.79 0.96 26.33
N PHE A 344 26.98 1.64 27.16
CA PHE A 344 27.14 3.06 27.48
C PHE A 344 27.85 3.26 28.83
N LYS A 345 28.94 4.02 28.83
CA LYS A 345 29.65 4.45 30.05
C LYS A 345 29.48 5.95 30.28
N PRO A 346 28.83 6.40 31.35
CA PRO A 346 28.63 7.82 31.61
C PRO A 346 29.97 8.52 31.92
N ILE A 347 30.10 9.78 31.48
CA ILE A 347 31.19 10.67 31.91
C ILE A 347 30.69 11.47 33.10
N GLU A 348 31.42 11.44 34.22
CA GLU A 348 31.03 12.08 35.46
C GLU A 348 30.85 13.60 35.29
N GLY A 349 29.76 14.15 35.83
CA GLY A 349 29.42 15.57 35.71
C GLY A 349 28.95 16.04 34.32
N CYS A 350 28.83 15.16 33.32
CA CYS A 350 28.43 15.53 31.96
C CYS A 350 27.11 14.85 31.52
N ALA A 351 26.37 15.52 30.63
CA ALA A 351 25.20 14.92 29.95
C ALA A 351 25.60 13.95 28.81
N LYS A 352 26.87 13.56 28.72
CA LYS A 352 27.45 12.69 27.69
C LYS A 352 28.09 11.44 28.32
N GLY A 353 28.30 10.42 27.50
CA GLY A 353 29.05 9.22 27.87
C GLY A 353 29.65 8.54 26.64
N ASN A 354 30.53 7.58 26.85
CA ASN A 354 31.20 6.83 25.79
C ASN A 354 30.35 5.61 25.40
N CYS A 355 30.12 5.42 24.11
CA CYS A 355 29.49 4.22 23.56
C CYS A 355 30.56 3.25 23.05
N ILE A 356 30.65 2.06 23.65
CA ILE A 356 31.63 1.03 23.27
C ILE A 356 31.36 0.51 21.85
N ALA A 357 30.09 0.39 21.47
CA ALA A 357 29.68 -0.14 20.17
C ALA A 357 29.95 0.82 18.99
N SER A 358 29.86 2.14 19.22
CA SER A 358 30.15 3.14 18.18
C SER A 358 31.56 3.72 18.27
N GLY A 359 32.26 3.56 19.40
CA GLY A 359 33.57 4.15 19.64
C GLY A 359 33.57 5.65 19.92
N ASP A 360 32.39 6.28 20.08
CA ASP A 360 32.22 7.74 20.14
C ASP A 360 31.55 8.23 21.44
N VAL A 361 31.69 9.54 21.70
CA VAL A 361 31.00 10.24 22.79
C VAL A 361 29.56 10.59 22.37
N VAL A 362 28.58 10.04 23.08
CA VAL A 362 27.15 10.19 22.80
C VAL A 362 26.40 10.88 23.95
N GLN A 363 25.35 11.65 23.65
CA GLN A 363 24.50 12.28 24.68
C GLN A 363 23.60 11.25 25.39
N ARG A 364 23.54 11.33 26.73
CA ARG A 364 22.81 10.41 27.62
C ARG A 364 21.31 10.32 27.31
N SER A 365 20.68 11.42 26.90
CA SER A 365 19.22 11.56 26.74
C SER A 365 18.74 11.70 25.29
N ARG A 366 19.65 11.89 24.32
CA ARG A 366 19.29 12.36 22.98
C ARG A 366 19.65 11.42 21.84
N ILE A 367 20.33 10.30 22.10
CA ILE A 367 20.72 9.35 21.05
C ILE A 367 19.98 8.04 21.24
N ILE A 368 19.11 7.76 20.27
CA ILE A 368 18.52 6.47 19.95
C ILE A 368 19.69 5.49 19.70
N CYS A 369 19.82 4.44 20.50
CA CYS A 369 20.96 3.50 20.44
C CYS A 369 20.90 2.69 19.14
N ALA A 370 21.47 3.22 18.07
CA ALA A 370 21.32 2.66 16.72
C ALA A 370 22.21 1.44 16.43
N ILE A 371 23.09 1.02 17.35
CA ILE A 371 24.13 0.01 17.12
C ILE A 371 24.24 -0.91 18.34
N ASN A 372 23.93 -2.19 18.15
CA ASN A 372 24.15 -3.29 19.12
C ASN A 372 23.72 -2.96 20.55
N TYR A 373 22.46 -2.58 20.73
CA TYR A 373 21.90 -2.31 22.06
C TYR A 373 21.86 -3.61 22.89
N ILE A 374 22.36 -3.53 24.13
CA ILE A 374 22.27 -4.63 25.10
C ILE A 374 21.57 -4.07 26.33
N PRO A 375 20.36 -4.53 26.69
CA PRO A 375 19.65 -4.02 27.85
C PRO A 375 20.42 -4.29 29.14
N ASN A 376 20.43 -3.33 30.06
CA ASN A 376 20.90 -3.57 31.43
C ASN A 376 20.07 -4.70 32.06
N LYS A 377 20.72 -5.63 32.78
CA LYS A 377 20.09 -6.82 33.36
C LYS A 377 18.87 -6.55 34.27
N ASN A 378 18.63 -5.30 34.65
CA ASN A 378 17.52 -4.89 35.52
C ASN A 378 16.28 -4.35 34.78
N GLU A 379 16.27 -4.28 33.44
CA GLU A 379 15.12 -3.76 32.68
C GLU A 379 14.19 -4.85 32.12
N CYS A 380 14.55 -6.14 32.18
CA CYS A 380 13.72 -7.23 31.66
C CYS A 380 12.43 -7.51 32.46
N CYS A 381 12.11 -6.75 33.52
CA CYS A 381 11.00 -7.07 34.43
C CYS A 381 10.00 -5.94 34.69
N ASN A 382 10.01 -4.84 33.93
CA ASN A 382 8.94 -3.85 34.01
C ASN A 382 7.96 -4.03 32.83
N GLY A 383 7.41 -5.24 32.72
CA GLY A 383 6.16 -5.49 32.02
C GLY A 383 5.02 -5.09 32.93
N GLU A 384 4.19 -4.18 32.44
CA GLU A 384 3.07 -3.56 33.11
C GLU A 384 2.14 -4.58 33.78
N THR A 385 2.12 -4.58 35.10
CA THR A 385 0.99 -5.06 35.89
C THR A 385 -0.18 -4.09 35.70
N PHE A 386 -1.03 -4.33 34.70
CA PHE A 386 -2.38 -3.78 34.66
C PHE A 386 -3.31 -4.74 33.95
N TYR A 387 -3.94 -5.64 34.71
CA TYR A 387 -5.35 -6.03 34.58
C TYR A 387 -5.72 -6.85 35.83
N ASN A 388 -6.32 -6.16 36.79
CA ASN A 388 -7.25 -6.73 37.76
C ASN A 388 -8.03 -5.55 38.37
N SER A 389 -9.08 -5.15 37.66
CA SER A 389 -10.27 -4.44 38.16
C SER A 389 -11.36 -4.63 37.13
#